data_AF-A0A0X7A5F4-F1
#
_entry.id   AF-A0A0X7A5F4-F1
#
_cell.length_a   1.000
_cell.length_b   1.000
_cell.length_c   1.000
_cell.angle_alpha   90.00
_cell.angle_beta   90.00
_cell.angle_gamma   90.00
#
_symmetry.space_group_name_H-M   'P 1'
#
loop_
_entity.id
_entity.type
_entity.pdbx_description
1 polymer ?
#
loop_
_entity_poly.entity_id
_entity_poly.type
_entity_poly.pdbx_seq_one_letter_code
_entity_poly.pdbx_strand_id
1 'polypeptide(L)' 'MFQLGQTSCLKVDGGSYLARCEMKLNVSSWTKLQDGCPITERVQTQTTRVN' A
#
# COMPACT_ATOMS: atom_id res chain seq x y z
N MET A 1 2.76 7.98 -12.86
CA MET A 1 1.36 8.40 -12.63
C MET A 1 0.70 7.34 -11.77
N PHE A 2 0.14 7.70 -10.61
CA PHE A 2 -0.68 6.77 -9.82
C PHE A 2 -2.08 6.68 -10.42
N GLN A 3 -2.68 5.48 -10.39
CA GLN A 3 -4.01 5.26 -10.96
C GLN A 3 -5.10 5.63 -9.95
N LEU A 4 -6.21 6.18 -10.43
CA LEU A 4 -7.39 6.38 -9.58
C LEU A 4 -7.88 5.02 -9.05
N GLY A 5 -8.15 4.92 -7.76
CA GLY A 5 -8.51 3.67 -7.09
C GLY A 5 -7.31 2.81 -6.66
N GLN A 6 -6.08 3.15 -7.07
CA GLN A 6 -4.88 2.44 -6.64
C GLN A 6 -4.73 2.55 -5.12
N THR A 7 -4.45 1.43 -4.46
CA THR A 7 -4.18 1.39 -3.02
C THR A 7 -2.70 1.18 -2.78
N SER A 8 -2.10 1.94 -1.85
CA SER A 8 -0.68 1.87 -1.52
C SER A 8 -0.43 2.16 -0.04
N CYS A 9 0.66 1.60 0.49
CA CYS A 9 1.14 1.89 1.84
C CYS A 9 2.03 3.13 1.79
N LEU A 10 1.61 4.20 2.46
CA LEU A 10 2.38 5.44 2.55
C LEU A 10 3.07 5.52 3.90
N LYS A 11 4.33 5.97 3.88
CA LYS A 11 5.11 6.23 5.10
C LYS A 11 5.41 7.72 5.20
N VAL A 12 4.87 8.37 6.23
CA VAL A 12 4.98 9.81 6.45
C VAL A 12 5.26 10.04 7.94
N ASP A 13 6.25 10.89 8.25
CA ASP A 13 6.63 11.26 9.63
C ASP A 13 6.81 10.07 10.59
N GLY A 14 7.36 8.96 10.08
CA GLY A 14 7.60 7.74 10.86
C GLY A 14 6.38 6.83 11.04
N GLY A 15 5.18 7.29 10.70
CA GLY A 15 3.97 6.48 10.64
C GLY A 15 3.75 5.84 9.27
N SER A 16 3.15 4.66 9.24
CA SER A 16 2.70 4.02 8.01
C SER A 16 1.18 3.90 8.02
N TYR A 17 0.54 4.23 6.91
CA TYR A 17 -0.90 4.08 6.75
C TYR A 17 -1.24 3.61 5.33
N LEU A 18 -2.30 2.83 5.22
CA LEU A 18 -2.84 2.43 3.93
C LEU A 18 -3.65 3.60 3.36
N ALA A 19 -3.38 3.95 2.12
CA ALA A 19 -4.09 5.01 1.42
C ALA A 19 -4.55 4.56 0.03
N ARG A 20 -5.60 5.19 -0.48
CA ARG A 20 -6.10 5.03 -1.84
C ARG A 20 -6.01 6.33 -2.61
N CYS A 21 -5.54 6.25 -3.84
CA CYS A 21 -5.51 7.36 -4.76
C CYS A 21 -6.95 7.67 -5.20
N GLU A 22 -7.44 8.86 -4.90
CA GLU A 22 -8.77 9.34 -5.22
C GLU A 22 -8.67 10.73 -5.85
N MET A 23 -9.78 11.21 -6.42
CA MET A 23 -9.84 12.55 -6.97
C MET A 23 -10.57 13.46 -5.98
N LYS A 24 -9.80 14.34 -5.33
CA LYS A 24 -10.33 15.37 -4.42
C LYS A 24 -10.13 16.73 -5.08
N LEU A 25 -11.18 17.53 -5.21
CA LEU A 25 -11.10 18.86 -5.85
C LEU A 25 -10.43 18.85 -7.24
N ASN A 26 -10.73 17.84 -8.07
CA ASN A 26 -10.12 17.63 -9.40
C ASN A 26 -8.60 17.39 -9.39
N VAL A 27 -8.00 17.09 -8.24
CA VAL A 27 -6.60 16.66 -8.14
C VAL A 27 -6.51 15.23 -7.59
N SER A 28 -5.57 14.46 -8.11
CA SER A 28 -5.25 13.13 -7.57
C SER A 28 -4.62 13.30 -6.18
N SER A 29 -5.24 12.72 -5.16
CA SER A 29 -4.80 12.79 -3.77
C SER A 29 -4.91 11.43 -3.10
N TRP A 30 -4.14 11.22 -2.04
CA TRP A 30 -4.14 9.98 -1.27
C TRP A 30 -5.07 10.11 -0.07
N THR A 31 -6.18 9.39 -0.10
CA THR A 31 -7.11 9.28 1.02
C THR A 31 -6.68 8.14 1.93
N LYS A 32 -6.45 8.43 3.23
CA LYS A 32 -6.15 7.41 4.24
C LYS A 32 -7.35 6.47 4.41
N LEU A 33 -7.10 5.16 4.32
CA LEU A 33 -8.09 4.11 4.54
C LEU A 33 -8.01 3.53 5.96
N GLN A 34 -6.80 3.24 6.43
CA GLN A 34 -6.55 2.64 7.74
C GLN A 34 -5.15 2.98 8.25
N ASP A 35 -5.00 2.94 9.58
CA ASP A 35 -3.70 2.98 10.24
C ASP A 35 -2.93 1.66 10.03
N GLY A 36 -1.62 1.78 9.86
CA GLY A 36 -0.78 0.65 9.50
C GLY A 36 -1.02 0.19 8.06
N CYS A 37 -0.17 -0.73 7.62
CA CYS A 37 -0.27 -1.32 6.29
C CYS A 37 -0.57 -2.82 6.41
N PRO A 38 -1.34 -3.39 5.48
CA PRO A 38 -1.63 -4.82 5.49
C PRO A 38 -0.31 -5.58 5.36
N ILE A 39 -0.03 -6.42 6.36
CA ILE A 39 1.03 -7.41 6.27
C ILE A 39 0.49 -8.57 5.45
N THR A 40 1.03 -8.77 4.25
CA THR A 40 0.90 -10.06 3.59
C THR A 40 2.00 -10.92 4.16
N GLU A 41 1.64 -11.97 4.89
CA GLU A 41 2.56 -13.06 5.15
C GLU A 41 2.88 -13.68 3.80
N ARG A 42 3.99 -13.25 3.21
CA ARG A 42 4.62 -14.02 2.16
C ARG A 42 5.07 -15.29 2.85
N VAL A 43 4.21 -16.32 2.83
CA VAL A 43 4.67 -17.70 2.92
C VAL A 43 5.60 -17.83 1.73
N GLN A 44 6.88 -17.55 1.96
CA GLN A 44 7.94 -17.98 1.09
C GLN A 44 7.85 -19.49 1.19
N THR A 45 7.07 -20.09 0.30
CA THR A 45 7.31 -21.46 -0.12
C THR A 45 8.69 -21.40 -0.75
N GLN A 46 9.71 -21.40 0.11
CA GLN A 46 11.06 -21.73 -0.24
C GLN A 46 10.92 -23.18 -0.70
N THR A 47 10.61 -23.34 -1.99
CA THR A 47 10.87 -24.56 -2.71
C THR A 47 12.33 -24.83 -2.41
N THR A 48 12.53 -25.77 -1.50
CA THR A 48 13.79 -26.42 -1.19
C THR A 48 14.36 -26.85 -2.53
N ARG A 49 15.23 -26.02 -3.12
CA ARG A 49 16.07 -26.43 -4.23
C ARG A 49 17.21 -27.22 -3.59
N VAL A 50 16.90 -28.47 -3.27
CA VAL A 50 17.87 -29.47 -2.84
C VAL A 50 18.52 -30.01 -4.11
N ASN A 51 19.61 -29.40 -4.54
CA ASN A 51 20.45 -29.90 -5.61
C ASN A 51 21.91 -29.58 -5.28
#